data_AF-A0A418YUW1-F1
#
_entry.id   AF-A0A418YUW1-F1
#
_cell.length_a   1.000
_cell.length_b   1.000
_cell.length_c   1.000
_cell.angle_alpha   90.00
_cell.angle_beta   90.00
_cell.angle_gamma   90.00
#
_symmetry.space_group_name_H-M   'P 1'
#
loop_
_entity.id
_entity.type
_entity.pdbx_description
1 polymer ?
#
loop_
_entity_poly.entity_id
_entity_poly.type
_entity_poly.pdbx_seq_one_letter_code
_entity_poly.pdbx_strand_id
1 'polypeptide(L)'
;MANQLFTIMCEFDGGTYLSQVHAPDEQQALIAWSEVVARERPMGDDALLIAYTAAAGKDDLTAVAGLSGVWCWSGMVENRLILSNFVRSA
;
A
#
# COMPACT_ATOMS: atom_id res chain seq x y z
N MET A 1 0.32 -2.10 -20.68
CA MET A 1 -1.05 -1.77 -20.22
C MET A 1 -1.08 -0.30 -19.85
N ALA A 2 -2.21 0.39 -19.97
CA ALA A 2 -2.30 1.78 -19.52
C ALA A 2 -2.19 1.84 -17.99
N ASN A 3 -1.44 2.82 -17.46
CA ASN A 3 -1.29 3.01 -16.02
C ASN A 3 -2.63 3.45 -15.43
N GLN A 4 -3.09 2.76 -14.38
CA GLN A 4 -4.30 3.05 -13.62
C GLN A 4 -3.94 3.83 -12.36
N LEU A 5 -4.82 4.72 -11.91
CA LEU A 5 -4.62 5.47 -10.67
C LEU A 5 -5.11 4.63 -9.48
N PHE A 6 -4.21 4.33 -8.56
CA PHE A 6 -4.55 3.71 -7.29
C PHE A 6 -4.49 4.76 -6.18
N THR A 7 -5.54 4.77 -5.35
CA THR A 7 -5.56 5.48 -4.08
C THR A 7 -5.30 4.48 -2.97
N ILE A 8 -4.31 4.77 -2.12
CA ILE A 8 -3.91 3.92 -1.01
C ILE A 8 -4.31 4.58 0.29
N MET A 9 -5.07 3.84 1.10
CA MET A 9 -5.44 4.21 2.47
C MET A 9 -4.70 3.28 3.43
N CYS A 10 -3.69 3.80 4.12
CA CYS A 10 -2.86 3.04 5.03
C CYS A 10 -3.15 3.43 6.47
N GLU A 11 -3.47 2.45 7.31
CA GLU A 11 -3.61 2.57 8.75
C GLU A 11 -2.38 1.99 9.43
N PHE A 12 -1.72 2.80 10.26
CA PHE A 12 -0.56 2.36 11.05
C PHE A 12 -0.44 3.19 12.33
N ASP A 13 -0.24 2.52 13.46
CA ASP A 13 0.02 3.13 14.77
C ASP A 13 -0.96 4.26 15.17
N GLY A 14 -2.24 4.07 14.85
CA GLY A 14 -3.31 5.03 15.14
C GLY A 14 -3.42 6.20 14.15
N GLY A 15 -2.55 6.26 13.14
CA GLY A 15 -2.61 7.23 12.05
C GLY A 15 -3.20 6.65 10.76
N THR A 16 -3.85 7.53 9.98
CA THR A 16 -4.32 7.26 8.62
C THR A 16 -3.49 8.06 7.63
N TYR A 17 -2.90 7.37 6.65
CA TYR A 17 -2.00 7.94 5.66
C TYR A 17 -2.56 7.69 4.26
N LEU A 18 -2.73 8.76 3.49
CA LEU A 18 -3.27 8.72 2.13
C LEU A 18 -2.18 9.00 1.11
N SER A 19 -2.19 8.25 0.02
CA SER A 19 -1.28 8.45 -1.10
C SER A 19 -1.92 7.96 -2.40
N GLN A 20 -1.33 8.35 -3.52
CA GLN A 20 -1.78 7.91 -4.83
C GLN A 20 -0.59 7.55 -5.70
N VAL A 21 -0.74 6.49 -6.49
CA VAL A 21 0.28 6.02 -7.44
C VAL A 21 -0.38 5.61 -8.75
N HIS A 22 0.38 5.71 -9.84
CA HIS A 22 -0.03 5.11 -11.10
C HIS A 22 0.70 3.78 -11.30
N ALA A 23 -0.06 2.73 -11.57
CA ALA A 23 0.48 1.39 -11.79
C ALA A 23 -0.38 0.60 -12.78
N PRO A 24 0.17 -0.41 -13.48
CA PRO A 24 -0.60 -1.23 -14.42
C PRO A 24 -1.59 -2.16 -13.72
N ASP A 25 -1.31 -2.57 -12.48
CA ASP A 25 -2.09 -3.51 -11.67
C ASP A 25 -1.82 -3.28 -10.17
N GLU A 26 -2.53 -4.00 -9.31
CA GLU A 26 -2.47 -3.87 -7.86
C GLU A 26 -1.12 -4.27 -7.25
N GLN A 27 -0.41 -5.23 -7.84
CA GLN A 27 0.89 -5.68 -7.36
C GLN A 27 1.93 -4.61 -7.62
N GLN A 28 1.94 -4.06 -8.83
CA GLN A 28 2.78 -2.93 -9.19
C GLN A 28 2.39 -1.67 -8.41
N ALA A 29 1.12 -1.50 -8.03
CA ALA A 29 0.68 -0.41 -7.17
C ALA A 29 1.30 -0.52 -5.77
N LEU A 30 1.37 -1.71 -5.18
CA LEU A 30 2.02 -1.93 -3.88
C LEU A 30 3.53 -1.64 -3.94
N ILE A 31 4.21 -2.04 -5.03
CA ILE A 31 5.62 -1.69 -5.25
C ILE A 31 5.79 -0.17 -5.36
N ALA A 32 5.04 0.48 -6.25
CA ALA A 32 5.13 1.93 -6.43
C ALA A 32 4.81 2.70 -5.13
N TRP A 33 3.83 2.21 -4.36
CA TRP A 33 3.52 2.79 -3.05
C TRP A 33 4.66 2.61 -2.06
N SER A 34 5.33 1.45 -2.03
CA SER A 34 6.49 1.24 -1.18
C SER A 34 7.62 2.24 -1.46
N GLU A 35 7.85 2.59 -2.73
CA GLU A 35 8.83 3.60 -3.13
C GLU A 35 8.44 5.00 -2.66
N VAL A 36 7.15 5.35 -2.75
CA VAL A 36 6.59 6.60 -2.21
C VAL A 36 6.82 6.67 -0.71
N VAL A 37 6.48 5.62 0.04
CA VAL A 37 6.65 5.58 1.50
C VAL A 37 8.12 5.73 1.90
N ALA A 38 9.03 5.03 1.21
CA ALA A 38 10.48 5.14 1.48
C ALA A 38 11.02 6.56 1.23
N ARG A 39 10.52 7.21 0.18
CA ARG A 39 10.95 8.56 -0.23
C ARG A 39 10.39 9.66 0.66
N GLU A 40 9.08 9.63 0.93
CA GLU A 40 8.36 10.73 1.57
C GLU A 40 8.29 10.57 3.09
N ARG A 41 8.51 9.37 3.60
CA ARG A 41 8.54 9.04 5.03
C ARG A 41 7.34 9.57 5.84
N PRO A 42 6.09 9.33 5.39
CA PRO A 42 4.90 9.85 6.07
C PRO A 42 4.73 9.32 7.50
N MET A 43 5.34 8.16 7.80
CA MET A 43 5.31 7.45 9.09
C MET A 43 6.64 7.58 9.85
N GLY A 44 7.45 8.60 9.54
CA GLY A 44 8.72 8.84 10.23
C GLY A 44 9.74 7.72 10.02
N ASP A 45 10.40 7.31 11.10
CA ASP A 45 11.50 6.33 11.08
C ASP A 45 11.04 4.93 10.62
N ASP A 46 9.77 4.59 10.85
CA ASP A 46 9.19 3.31 10.45
C ASP A 46 9.02 3.17 8.93
N ALA A 47 9.01 4.29 8.19
CA ALA A 47 8.66 4.30 6.78
C ALA A 47 9.53 3.40 5.91
N LEU A 48 10.84 3.29 6.21
CA LEU A 48 11.73 2.43 5.44
C LEU A 48 11.44 0.95 5.67
N LEU A 49 11.15 0.55 6.91
CA LEU A 49 10.80 -0.83 7.22
C LEU A 49 9.43 -1.18 6.63
N ILE A 50 8.47 -0.25 6.73
CA ILE A 50 7.16 -0.39 6.07
C ILE A 50 7.31 -0.59 4.56
N ALA A 51 8.11 0.24 3.90
CA ALA A 51 8.35 0.13 2.47
C ALA A 51 8.98 -1.23 2.11
N TYR A 52 9.97 -1.69 2.87
CA TYR A 52 10.58 -3.00 2.66
C TYR A 52 9.56 -4.14 2.82
N THR A 53 8.77 -4.12 3.89
CA THR A 53 7.73 -5.12 4.16
C THR A 53 6.65 -5.12 3.07
N ALA A 54 6.24 -3.95 2.60
CA ALA A 54 5.31 -3.78 1.48
C ALA A 54 5.85 -4.35 0.16
N ALA A 55 7.11 -4.04 -0.18
CA ALA A 55 7.74 -4.55 -1.39
C ALA A 55 7.92 -6.08 -1.37
N ALA A 56 8.23 -6.65 -0.19
CA ALA A 56 8.33 -8.10 -0.02
C ALA A 56 6.96 -8.80 -0.13
N GLY A 57 5.89 -8.16 0.33
CA GLY A 57 4.51 -8.67 0.29
C GLY A 57 3.75 -8.36 -0.98
N LYS A 58 4.42 -8.05 -2.11
CA LYS A 58 3.77 -7.67 -3.37
C LYS A 58 2.77 -8.68 -3.92
N ASP A 59 2.90 -9.95 -3.51
CA ASP A 59 2.04 -11.05 -3.95
C ASP A 59 0.93 -11.37 -2.93
N ASP A 60 0.90 -10.68 -1.77
CA ASP A 60 -0.01 -10.93 -0.65
C ASP A 60 -1.25 -10.02 -0.64
N LEU A 61 -1.54 -9.32 -1.75
CA LEU A 61 -2.77 -8.54 -1.87
C LEU A 61 -3.99 -9.46 -1.96
N THR A 62 -4.95 -9.23 -1.07
CA THR A 62 -6.23 -9.96 -1.06
C THR A 62 -7.33 -9.08 -1.64
N ALA A 63 -8.02 -9.55 -2.68
CA ALA A 63 -9.19 -8.86 -3.21
C ALA A 63 -10.30 -8.78 -2.15
N VAL A 64 -10.89 -7.60 -1.97
CA VAL A 64 -11.94 -7.40 -0.96
C VAL A 64 -13.29 -7.91 -1.50
N ALA A 65 -13.86 -8.88 -0.81
CA ALA A 65 -15.12 -9.51 -1.23
C ALA A 65 -16.26 -8.48 -1.35
N GLY A 66 -16.99 -8.53 -2.47
CA GLY A 66 -18.10 -7.62 -2.76
C GLY A 66 -17.70 -6.28 -3.37
N LEU A 67 -16.40 -6.01 -3.53
CA LEU A 67 -15.89 -4.80 -4.19
C LEU A 67 -15.07 -5.15 -5.44
N SER A 68 -15.21 -4.33 -6.48
CA SER A 68 -14.42 -4.43 -7.72
C SER A 68 -13.31 -3.40 -7.71
N GLY A 69 -12.08 -3.84 -7.99
CA GLY A 69 -10.92 -2.93 -8.02
C GLY A 69 -10.46 -2.47 -6.64
N VAL A 70 -10.69 -3.28 -5.60
CA VAL A 70 -10.25 -3.00 -4.24
C VAL A 70 -9.51 -4.21 -3.68
N TRP A 71 -8.32 -3.97 -3.15
CA TRP A 71 -7.47 -4.97 -2.54
C TRP A 71 -7.00 -4.50 -1.17
N CYS A 72 -6.75 -5.45 -0.29
CA CYS A 72 -6.19 -5.23 1.02
C CYS A 72 -4.81 -5.87 1.07
N TRP A 73 -3.84 -5.13 1.55
CA TRP A 73 -2.54 -5.64 1.98
C TRP A 73 -2.40 -5.41 3.48
N SER A 74 -1.76 -6.35 4.18
CA SER A 74 -1.42 -6.18 5.59
C SER A 74 -0.05 -6.78 5.87
N GLY A 75 0.66 -6.18 6.82
CA GLY A 75 1.96 -6.67 7.26
C GLY A 75 2.19 -6.44 8.75
N MET A 76 3.29 -6.99 9.25
CA MET A 76 3.77 -6.72 10.61
C MET A 76 5.08 -5.92 10.53
N VAL A 77 5.13 -4.81 11.25
CA VAL A 77 6.30 -3.92 11.35
C VAL A 77 6.58 -3.74 12.84
N GLU A 78 7.68 -4.31 13.32
CA GLU A 78 8.05 -4.30 14.75
C GLU A 78 6.89 -4.71 15.68
N ASN A 79 6.23 -5.82 15.37
CA ASN A 79 5.05 -6.33 16.09
C ASN A 79 3.81 -5.42 16.07
N ARG A 80 3.80 -4.35 15.27
CA ARG A 80 2.63 -3.52 14.99
C ARG A 80 2.02 -3.93 13.65
N LEU A 81 0.69 -3.98 13.60
CA LEU A 81 -0.05 -4.24 12.37
C LEU A 81 -0.05 -2.99 11.49
N ILE A 82 0.27 -3.16 10.21
CA ILE A 82 -0.02 -2.19 9.16
C ILE A 82 -1.09 -2.77 8.24
N LEU A 83 -2.04 -1.93 7.85
CA LEU A 83 -3.15 -2.31 6.98
C LEU A 83 -3.30 -1.27 5.88
N SER A 84 -3.27 -1.69 4.62
CA SER A 84 -3.42 -0.78 3.48
C SER A 84 -4.47 -1.29 2.50
N ASN A 85 -5.44 -0.43 2.21
CA ASN A 85 -6.41 -0.66 1.15
C ASN A 85 -5.96 0.04 -0.12
N PHE A 86 -5.89 -0.71 -1.21
CA PHE A 86 -5.57 -0.24 -2.56
C PHE A 86 -6.87 -0.17 -3.35
N VAL A 87 -7.30 1.04 -3.67
CA VAL A 87 -8.51 1.30 -4.44
C VAL A 87 -8.09 1.77 -5.82
N ARG A 88 -8.41 0.98 -6.84
CA ARG A 88 -8.32 1.45 -8.22
C ARG A 88 -9.38 2.51 -8.46
N SER A 89 -8.95 3.76 -8.49
CA SER A 89 -9.73 4.92 -8.92
C SER A 89 -9.68 5.06 -10.45
N ALA A 90 -10.73 5.66 -11.02
CA ALA A 90 -10.96 5.77 -12.46
C ALA A 90 -9.78 6.39 -13.24
#